data_AF-A0A917VV92-F1
#
_entry.id   AF-A0A917VV92-F1
#
_cell.length_a   1.000
_cell.length_b   1.000
_cell.length_c   1.000
_cell.angle_alpha   90.00
_cell.angle_beta   90.00
_cell.angle_gamma   90.00
#
_symmetry.space_group_name_H-M   'P 1'
#
loop_
_entity.id
_entity.type
_entity.pdbx_description
1 polymer ?
#
loop_
_entity_poly.entity_id
_entity_poly.type
_entity_poly.pdbx_seq_one_letter_code
_entity_poly.pdbx_strand_id
1 'polypeptide(L)'
;MAGEVTTDFAAMETAAKHVETVNSALVSELGNVRNLVAGTQGNWKGSAAGTFRKVMDDYDLQSKQLNDVLVEIAGLIRENGKGYTATEQANQDAINAAGASGDLGSGSSLKI
;
A
#
# COMPACT_ATOMS: atom_id res chain seq x y z
N MET A 1 -8.17 8.00 -22.27
CA MET A 1 -7.49 6.70 -22.17
C MET A 1 -6.12 6.84 -21.50
N ALA A 2 -5.01 7.22 -22.17
CA ALA A 2 -3.67 7.28 -21.53
C ALA A 2 -3.51 8.27 -20.35
N GLY A 3 -4.21 9.42 -20.39
CA GLY A 3 -4.19 10.40 -19.29
C GLY A 3 -4.94 9.94 -18.02
N GLU A 4 -5.90 9.02 -18.17
CA GLU A 4 -6.72 8.49 -17.08
C GLU A 4 -5.92 7.49 -16.24
N VAL A 5 -5.23 6.55 -16.91
CA VAL A 5 -4.31 5.58 -16.27
C VAL A 5 -3.22 6.26 -15.45
N THR A 6 -2.63 7.31 -16.00
CA THR A 6 -1.56 8.07 -15.32
C THR A 6 -2.11 8.77 -14.07
N THR A 7 -3.36 9.23 -14.12
CA THR A 7 -4.05 9.88 -13.00
C THR A 7 -4.39 8.88 -11.90
N ASP A 8 -4.89 7.69 -12.25
CA ASP A 8 -5.21 6.63 -11.29
C ASP A 8 -3.97 6.08 -10.59
N PHE A 9 -2.88 5.88 -11.33
CA PHE A 9 -1.61 5.48 -10.74
C PHE A 9 -1.09 6.53 -9.73
N ALA A 10 -1.15 7.81 -10.09
CA ALA A 10 -0.74 8.89 -9.19
C ALA A 10 -1.62 8.95 -7.93
N ALA A 11 -2.92 8.69 -8.06
CA ALA A 11 -3.83 8.61 -6.92
C ALA A 11 -3.49 7.42 -5.99
N MET A 12 -3.20 6.23 -6.55
CA MET A 12 -2.79 5.07 -5.76
C MET A 12 -1.45 5.26 -5.05
N GLU A 13 -0.46 5.86 -5.73
CA GLU A 13 0.83 6.18 -5.11
C GLU A 13 0.67 7.23 -3.97
N THR A 14 -0.23 8.19 -4.15
CA THR A 14 -0.59 9.16 -3.10
C THR A 14 -1.24 8.47 -1.90
N ALA A 15 -2.16 7.53 -2.15
CA ALA A 15 -2.80 6.76 -1.09
C ALA A 15 -1.79 5.89 -0.32
N ALA A 16 -0.86 5.22 -1.01
CA ALA A 16 0.19 4.42 -0.37
C ALA A 16 1.09 5.29 0.53
N LYS A 17 1.52 6.46 0.04
CA LYS A 17 2.30 7.43 0.83
C LYS A 17 1.53 7.95 2.05
N HIS A 18 0.23 8.15 1.91
CA HIS A 18 -0.63 8.55 3.02
C HIS A 18 -0.67 7.46 4.10
N VAL A 19 -0.83 6.20 3.71
CA VAL A 19 -0.79 5.05 4.64
C VAL A 19 0.56 4.98 5.37
N GLU A 20 1.68 5.16 4.65
CA GLU A 20 3.01 5.20 5.27
C GLU A 20 3.17 6.36 6.27
N THR A 21 2.62 7.52 5.94
CA THR A 21 2.62 8.70 6.83
C THR A 21 1.84 8.42 8.10
N VAL A 22 0.64 7.85 7.96
CA VAL A 22 -0.21 7.47 9.10
C VAL A 22 0.47 6.39 9.95
N ASN A 23 1.10 5.40 9.33
CA ASN A 23 1.87 4.37 10.03
C ASN A 23 3.04 4.95 10.83
N SER A 24 3.77 5.90 10.26
CA SER A 24 4.85 6.60 10.98
C SER A 24 4.34 7.37 12.20
N ALA A 25 3.23 8.11 12.04
CA ALA A 25 2.60 8.83 13.15
C ALA A 25 2.11 7.88 14.25
N LEU A 26 1.51 6.75 13.85
CA LEU A 26 1.06 5.72 14.77
C LEU A 26 2.24 5.10 15.54
N VAL A 27 3.32 4.70 14.87
CA VAL A 27 4.51 4.13 15.53
C VAL A 27 5.12 5.14 16.52
N SER A 28 5.15 6.42 16.16
CA SER A 28 5.59 7.48 17.08
C SER A 28 4.70 7.54 18.33
N GLU A 29 3.38 7.48 18.16
CA GLU A 29 2.45 7.55 19.30
C GLU A 29 2.50 6.29 20.17
N LEU A 30 2.67 5.12 19.56
CA LEU A 30 2.88 3.88 20.31
C LEU A 30 4.19 3.94 21.14
N GLY A 31 5.25 4.51 20.56
CA GLY A 31 6.49 4.79 21.30
C GLY A 31 6.27 5.74 22.48
N ASN A 32 5.46 6.79 22.31
CA ASN A 32 5.13 7.74 23.38
C ASN A 32 4.40 7.06 24.54
N VAL A 33 3.38 6.25 24.25
CA VAL A 33 2.63 5.49 25.25
C VAL A 33 3.58 4.54 25.99
N ARG A 34 4.42 3.80 25.26
CA ARG A 34 5.42 2.89 25.85
C ARG A 34 6.35 3.62 26.82
N ASN A 35 6.84 4.79 26.43
CA ASN A 35 7.77 5.59 27.24
C ASN A 35 7.09 6.15 28.51
N LEU A 36 5.86 6.65 28.38
CA LEU A 36 5.06 7.12 29.52
C LEU A 36 4.88 5.99 30.54
N VAL A 37 4.52 4.81 30.03
CA VAL A 37 4.25 3.63 30.83
C VAL A 37 5.54 3.12 31.51
N ALA A 38 6.68 3.07 30.80
CA ALA A 38 7.98 2.74 31.38
C ALA A 38 8.42 3.73 32.49
N GLY A 39 8.10 5.02 32.34
CA GLY A 39 8.37 6.03 33.37
C GLY A 39 7.62 5.78 34.69
N THR A 40 6.47 5.10 34.66
CA THR A 40 5.69 4.74 35.86
C THR A 40 6.16 3.46 36.54
N GLN A 41 6.97 2.65 35.85
CA GLN A 41 7.38 1.31 36.30
C GLN A 41 8.22 1.33 37.59
N GLY A 42 8.92 2.44 37.88
CA GLY A 42 9.63 2.65 39.15
C GLY A 42 8.73 2.61 40.39
N ASN A 43 7.42 2.82 40.22
CA ASN A 43 6.45 2.81 41.32
C ASN A 43 5.84 1.41 41.58
N TRP A 44 6.05 0.43 40.70
CA TRP A 44 5.33 -0.84 40.72
C TRP A 44 6.22 -1.96 41.28
N LYS A 45 6.22 -2.14 42.61
CA LYS A 45 6.94 -3.24 43.28
C LYS A 45 6.02 -4.45 43.56
N GLY A 46 6.55 -5.67 43.45
CA GLY A 46 5.85 -6.91 43.83
C GLY A 46 5.16 -7.63 42.66
N SER A 47 4.08 -8.39 42.93
CA SER A 47 3.40 -9.22 41.92
C SER A 47 2.82 -8.40 40.74
N ALA A 48 2.48 -7.13 40.98
CA ALA A 48 2.03 -6.19 39.95
C ALA A 48 3.07 -5.97 38.84
N ALA A 49 4.38 -6.13 39.14
CA ALA A 49 5.44 -6.00 38.15
C ALA A 49 5.42 -7.13 37.11
N GLY A 50 4.96 -8.33 37.48
CA GLY A 50 4.84 -9.47 36.56
C GLY A 50 3.71 -9.27 35.54
N THR A 51 2.52 -8.91 36.03
CA THR A 51 1.36 -8.60 35.19
C THR A 51 1.64 -7.44 34.23
N PHE A 52 2.33 -6.40 34.71
CA PHE A 52 2.70 -5.28 33.86
C PHE A 52 3.68 -5.66 32.77
N ARG A 53 4.68 -6.48 33.08
CA ARG A 53 5.65 -6.95 32.08
C ARG A 53 4.93 -7.69 30.95
N LYS A 54 3.95 -8.54 31.30
CA LYS A 54 3.09 -9.21 30.32
C LYS A 54 2.29 -8.23 29.47
N VAL A 55 1.70 -7.19 30.07
CA VAL A 55 0.97 -6.14 29.31
C VAL A 55 1.91 -5.42 28.34
N MET A 56 3.14 -5.11 28.75
CA MET A 56 4.14 -4.48 27.89
C MET A 56 4.59 -5.39 26.75
N ASP A 57 4.75 -6.70 27.01
CA ASP A 57 5.07 -7.67 25.97
C ASP A 57 3.93 -7.81 24.94
N ASP A 58 2.68 -7.89 25.44
CA ASP A 58 1.48 -7.95 24.58
C ASP A 58 1.31 -6.63 23.78
N TYR A 59 1.64 -5.48 24.39
CA TYR A 59 1.63 -4.18 23.75
C TYR A 59 2.67 -4.07 22.62
N ASP A 60 3.91 -4.48 22.88
CA ASP A 60 4.99 -4.47 21.89
C ASP A 60 4.63 -5.41 20.71
N LEU A 61 4.02 -6.57 20.99
CA LEU A 61 3.53 -7.50 19.97
C LEU A 61 2.43 -6.88 19.10
N GLN A 62 1.40 -6.30 19.70
CA GLN A 62 0.29 -5.68 18.96
C GLN A 62 0.74 -4.47 18.15
N SER A 63 1.65 -3.66 18.71
CA SER A 63 2.25 -2.51 18.02
C SER A 63 2.97 -2.95 16.75
N LYS A 64 3.74 -4.04 16.83
CA LYS A 64 4.42 -4.62 15.67
C LYS A 64 3.41 -5.14 14.64
N GLN A 65 2.41 -5.91 15.07
CA GLN A 65 1.37 -6.44 14.17
C GLN A 65 0.66 -5.32 13.40
N LEU A 66 0.35 -4.22 14.08
CA LEU A 66 -0.30 -3.08 13.45
C LEU A 66 0.60 -2.40 12.41
N ASN A 67 1.90 -2.26 12.71
CA ASN A 67 2.88 -1.75 11.74
C ASN A 67 2.99 -2.66 10.50
N ASP A 68 3.10 -3.97 10.71
CA ASP A 68 3.21 -4.97 9.64
C ASP A 68 2.00 -4.90 8.70
N VAL A 69 0.79 -4.83 9.26
CA VAL A 69 -0.47 -4.73 8.48
C VAL A 69 -0.52 -3.42 7.67
N LEU A 70 -0.10 -2.29 8.23
CA LEU A 70 -0.11 -1.02 7.50
C LEU A 70 0.92 -0.99 6.36
N VAL A 71 2.08 -1.62 6.56
CA VAL A 71 3.08 -1.81 5.49
C VAL A 71 2.52 -2.71 4.39
N GLU A 72 1.84 -3.80 4.76
CA GLU A 72 1.17 -4.68 3.80
C GLU A 72 0.10 -3.94 2.99
N ILE A 73 -0.75 -3.14 3.64
CA ILE A 73 -1.77 -2.33 2.97
C ILE A 73 -1.14 -1.35 1.97
N ALA A 74 -0.06 -0.66 2.36
CA ALA A 74 0.66 0.23 1.44
C ALA A 74 1.25 -0.52 0.24
N GLY A 75 1.74 -1.75 0.46
CA GLY A 75 2.21 -2.65 -0.59
C GLY A 75 1.09 -3.06 -1.56
N LEU A 76 -0.05 -3.51 -1.03
CA LEU A 76 -1.22 -3.92 -1.81
C LEU A 76 -1.77 -2.77 -2.66
N ILE A 77 -1.80 -1.54 -2.13
CA ILE A 77 -2.23 -0.36 -2.91
C ILE A 77 -1.32 -0.14 -4.12
N ARG A 78 0.00 -0.24 -3.94
CA ARG A 78 0.96 -0.08 -5.04
C ARG A 78 0.90 -1.22 -6.05
N GLU A 79 0.71 -2.44 -5.58
CA GLU A 79 0.58 -3.62 -6.46
C GLU A 79 -0.66 -3.50 -7.35
N ASN A 80 -1.80 -3.11 -6.77
CA ASN A 80 -3.03 -2.88 -7.53
C ASN A 80 -2.85 -1.80 -8.61
N GLY A 81 -2.12 -0.72 -8.32
CA GLY A 81 -1.84 0.34 -9.31
C GLY A 81 -0.96 -0.11 -10.46
N LYS A 82 0.05 -0.94 -10.18
CA LYS A 82 0.90 -1.54 -11.22
C LYS A 82 0.12 -2.54 -12.08
N GLY A 83 -0.70 -3.39 -11.46
CA GLY A 83 -1.53 -4.37 -12.16
C GLY A 83 -2.53 -3.71 -13.12
N TYR A 84 -3.17 -2.63 -12.68
CA TYR A 84 -4.09 -1.84 -13.51
C TYR A 84 -3.37 -1.23 -14.72
N THR A 85 -2.21 -0.60 -14.50
CA THR A 85 -1.40 0.03 -15.55
C THR A 85 -0.92 -1.00 -16.59
N ALA A 86 -0.44 -2.17 -16.14
CA ALA A 86 0.05 -3.21 -17.04
C ALA A 86 -1.08 -3.80 -17.91
N THR A 87 -2.26 -3.99 -17.32
CA THR A 87 -3.44 -4.51 -18.05
C THR A 87 -3.90 -3.52 -19.11
N GLU A 88 -3.96 -2.23 -18.77
CA GLU A 88 -4.44 -1.21 -19.71
C GLU A 88 -3.42 -0.92 -20.83
N GLN A 89 -2.12 -0.95 -20.54
CA GLN A 89 -1.10 -0.86 -21.58
C GLN A 89 -1.21 -2.03 -22.57
N ALA A 90 -1.42 -3.25 -22.08
CA ALA A 90 -1.62 -4.43 -22.93
C ALA A 90 -2.88 -4.31 -23.80
N ASN A 91 -3.98 -3.77 -23.25
CA ASN A 91 -5.21 -3.51 -24.00
C ASN A 91 -4.97 -2.48 -25.12
N GLN A 92 -4.26 -1.40 -24.81
CA GLN A 92 -3.94 -0.34 -25.78
C GLN A 92 -3.03 -0.86 -26.90
N ASP A 93 -2.01 -1.66 -26.57
CA ASP A 93 -1.14 -2.28 -27.56
C ASP A 93 -1.92 -3.25 -28.47
N ALA A 94 -2.85 -4.03 -27.90
CA ALA A 94 -3.73 -4.91 -28.64
C ALA A 94 -4.68 -4.14 -29.58
N ILE A 95 -5.25 -3.02 -29.12
CA ILE A 95 -6.10 -2.14 -29.96
C ILE A 95 -5.27 -1.51 -31.08
N ASN A 96 -4.07 -1.01 -30.79
CA ASN A 96 -3.18 -0.44 -31.80
C ASN A 96 -2.77 -1.47 -32.86
N ALA A 97 -2.45 -2.69 -32.44
CA ALA A 97 -2.15 -3.81 -33.35
C ALA A 97 -3.37 -4.19 -34.21
N ALA A 98 -4.57 -4.24 -33.62
CA ALA A 98 -5.80 -4.50 -34.35
C ALA A 98 -6.13 -3.37 -35.36
N GLY A 99 -5.97 -2.11 -34.97
CA GLY A 99 -6.17 -0.96 -35.84
C GLY A 99 -5.20 -0.92 -37.03
N ALA A 100 -3.92 -1.26 -36.80
CA ALA A 100 -2.91 -1.38 -37.86
C ALA A 100 -3.21 -2.54 -38.83
N SER A 101 -3.82 -3.62 -38.35
CA SER A 101 -4.22 -4.76 -39.20
C SER A 101 -5.48 -4.48 -40.05
N GLY A 102 -6.36 -3.56 -39.61
CA GLY A 102 -7.56 -3.16 -40.34
C GLY A 102 -7.28 -2.26 -41.55
N ASP A 103 -6.22 -1.44 -41.50
CA ASP A 103 -5.81 -0.54 -42.59
C ASP A 103 -5.17 -1.29 -43.78
N LEU A 104 -4.60 -2.47 -43.54
CA LEU A 104 -4.00 -3.32 -44.59
C LEU A 104 -5.04 -4.12 -45.40
N GLY A 105 -6.31 -4.15 -44.98
CA GLY A 105 -7.39 -4.92 -45.62
C GLY A 105 -8.15 -4.21 -46.74
N SER A 106 -8.01 -2.88 -46.89
CA SER A 106 -8.79 -2.08 -47.85
C SER A 106 -8.12 -1.90 -49.22
N GLY A 107 -6.88 -2.35 -49.38
CA GLY A 107 -6.06 -2.11 -50.59
C GLY A 107 -6.00 -3.23 -51.64
N SER A 108 -6.69 -4.37 -51.44
CA SER A 108 -6.47 -5.58 -52.27
C SER A 108 -7.74 -6.15 -52.90
N SER A 109 -8.59 -5.29 -53.47
CA SER A 109 -9.63 -5.74 -54.39
C SER A 109 -9.99 -4.68 -55.41
N LEU A 110 -9.24 -4.62 -56.52
CA LEU A 110 -9.79 -4.30 -57.84
C LEU A 110 -8.83 -4.83 -58.92
N LYS A 111 -9.01 -6.10 -59.30
CA LYS A 111 -8.62 -6.62 -60.62
C LYS A 111 -9.89 -6.79 -61.43
N ILE A 112 -10.24 -5.78 -62.23
CA ILE A 112 -10.99 -5.88 -63.48
C ILE A 112 -10.40 -4.85 -64.43
#